data_AF-A0A9E5FGA2-F1
#
_entry.id   AF-A0A9E5FGA2-F1
#
_cell.length_a   1.000
_cell.length_b   1.000
_cell.length_c   1.000
_cell.angle_alpha   90.00
_cell.angle_beta   90.00
_cell.angle_gamma   90.00
#
_symmetry.space_group_name_H-M   'P 1'
#
loop_
_entity.id
_entity.type
_entity.pdbx_description
1 polymer ?
#
loop_
_entity_poly.entity_id
_entity_poly.type
_entity_poly.pdbx_seq_one_letter_code
_entity_poly.pdbx_strand_id
1 'polypeptide(L)'
;MYVVHTEQSHTVGLTMNLRRHTRHAFTLIELLVVIAIIAVLIGLLVPAVQKVREAANRLTCHNNLKQIGLATHGYHDQNSRLPSGYVDLQTQIANPTDLGPGFGWATALLPQLEQDPLYKQFNFAQPVSNAANATPRATLLKVFQCPSDTHNQVFNTTGLAVSMAPSNYVGMWGSGEIADDPGRGNGVLYRNSRTRMADILDGTTNTILVGERSSNLLKCTWAGFDPAMTAVHPADPTEVEAAQALILGHTGIFDPFDPPHTPNSPIAHVDDFWSRHTGGANFLLGDGSVRLTTLSTPRPGLPWVPALVVRSFRLSDRDFAIAILQRCC
;
A
#
# COMPACT_ATOMS: atom_id res chain seq x y z
N MET A 1 -17.19 -89.02 -43.57
CA MET A 1 -17.15 -89.92 -42.39
C MET A 1 -15.69 -90.11 -42.04
N TYR A 2 -15.16 -89.26 -41.18
CA TYR A 2 -13.77 -89.35 -40.71
C TYR A 2 -13.77 -89.30 -39.19
N VAL A 3 -13.02 -90.25 -38.65
CA VAL A 3 -12.98 -90.70 -37.26
C VAL A 3 -12.23 -89.70 -36.40
N VAL A 4 -12.76 -89.43 -35.21
CA VAL A 4 -12.16 -88.59 -34.18
C VAL A 4 -11.06 -89.39 -33.48
N HIS A 5 -9.82 -88.90 -33.53
CA HIS A 5 -8.73 -89.34 -32.66
C HIS A 5 -8.69 -88.47 -31.40
N THR A 6 -8.78 -89.12 -30.25
CA THR A 6 -8.51 -88.58 -28.93
C THR A 6 -7.02 -88.63 -28.64
N GLU A 7 -6.40 -87.49 -28.35
CA GLU A 7 -5.05 -87.39 -27.77
C GLU A 7 -5.12 -86.65 -26.43
N GLN A 8 -4.67 -87.33 -25.37
CA GLN A 8 -4.56 -86.80 -24.01
C GLN A 8 -3.29 -85.94 -23.91
N SER A 9 -3.42 -84.66 -23.54
CA SER A 9 -2.27 -83.83 -23.16
C SER A 9 -2.25 -83.63 -21.64
N HIS A 10 -1.17 -84.08 -21.03
CA HIS A 10 -0.83 -83.84 -19.63
C HIS A 10 -0.49 -82.35 -19.44
N THR A 11 -1.23 -81.65 -18.57
CA THR A 11 -0.86 -80.33 -18.08
C THR A 11 -0.29 -80.43 -16.67
N VAL A 12 0.98 -80.08 -16.54
CA VAL A 12 1.72 -79.97 -15.28
C VAL A 12 1.15 -78.79 -14.49
N GLY A 13 0.50 -79.06 -13.35
CA GLY A 13 -0.05 -78.04 -12.48
C GLY A 13 1.04 -77.29 -11.69
N LEU A 14 1.29 -76.04 -12.06
CA LEU A 14 2.07 -75.10 -11.26
C LEU A 14 1.17 -74.59 -10.12
N THR A 15 1.42 -75.00 -8.88
CA THR A 15 0.70 -74.54 -7.70
C THR A 15 1.16 -73.13 -7.31
N MET A 16 0.45 -72.09 -7.79
CA MET A 16 0.58 -70.73 -7.25
C MET A 16 0.07 -70.70 -5.81
N ASN A 17 0.98 -70.66 -4.85
CA ASN A 17 0.71 -70.53 -3.43
C ASN A 17 0.25 -69.09 -3.14
N LEU A 18 -1.05 -68.82 -3.31
CA LEU A 18 -1.68 -67.57 -2.89
C LEU A 18 -1.63 -67.47 -1.37
N ARG A 19 -0.57 -66.84 -0.83
CA ARG A 19 -0.53 -66.40 0.57
C ARG A 19 -1.74 -65.52 0.82
N ARG A 20 -2.74 -66.06 1.52
CA ARG A 20 -3.95 -65.38 1.92
C ARG A 20 -3.56 -64.27 2.89
N HIS A 21 -3.40 -63.05 2.37
CA HIS A 21 -3.17 -61.89 3.20
C HIS A 21 -4.44 -61.67 4.03
N THR A 22 -4.39 -62.03 5.31
CA THR A 22 -5.46 -61.72 6.26
C THR A 22 -5.61 -60.21 6.29
N ARG A 23 -6.67 -59.70 5.66
CA ARG A 23 -7.02 -58.28 5.76
C ARG A 23 -7.59 -58.07 7.16
N HIS A 24 -6.83 -57.39 8.01
CA HIS A 24 -7.34 -56.90 9.28
C HIS A 24 -8.44 -55.89 8.98
N ALA A 25 -9.67 -56.17 9.42
CA ALA A 25 -10.76 -55.23 9.34
C ALA A 25 -10.57 -54.18 10.45
N PHE A 26 -10.56 -52.91 10.07
CA PHE A 26 -10.45 -51.78 10.99
C PHE A 26 -11.72 -51.68 11.84
N THR A 27 -11.60 -51.52 13.15
CA THR A 27 -12.77 -51.31 14.01
C THR A 27 -13.27 -49.87 13.87
N LEU A 28 -14.58 -49.67 14.03
CA LEU A 28 -15.20 -48.34 13.98
C LEU A 28 -14.57 -47.38 15.01
N ILE A 29 -14.15 -47.90 16.16
CA ILE A 29 -13.51 -47.14 17.23
C ILE A 29 -12.13 -46.64 16.79
N GLU A 30 -11.30 -47.49 16.17
CA GLU A 30 -9.97 -47.08 15.68
C GLU A 30 -10.09 -45.97 14.63
N LEU A 31 -11.06 -46.06 13.72
CA LEU A 31 -11.30 -45.00 12.73
C LEU A 31 -11.73 -43.69 13.41
N LEU A 32 -12.63 -43.77 14.40
CA LEU A 32 -13.13 -42.60 15.13
C LEU A 32 -12.03 -41.88 15.92
N VAL A 33 -11.11 -42.63 16.54
CA VAL A 33 -9.97 -42.04 17.25
C VAL A 33 -9.02 -41.34 16.28
N VAL A 34 -8.74 -41.93 15.12
CA VAL A 34 -7.85 -41.32 14.11
C VAL A 34 -8.42 -40.01 13.58
N ILE A 35 -9.71 -39.99 13.21
CA ILE A 35 -10.34 -38.74 12.75
C ILE A 35 -10.40 -37.69 13.87
N ALA A 36 -10.59 -38.10 15.14
CA ALA A 36 -10.59 -37.19 16.28
C ALA A 36 -9.20 -36.55 16.48
N ILE A 37 -8.12 -37.34 16.38
CA ILE A 37 -6.76 -36.82 16.46
C ILE A 37 -6.46 -35.85 15.30
N ILE A 38 -6.81 -36.23 14.06
CA ILE A 38 -6.60 -35.36 12.89
C ILE A 38 -7.41 -34.06 13.03
N ALA A 39 -8.65 -34.12 13.49
CA ALA A 39 -9.49 -32.95 13.72
C ALA A 39 -8.86 -32.00 14.76
N VAL A 40 -8.34 -32.53 15.86
CA VAL A 40 -7.62 -31.74 16.87
C VAL A 40 -6.35 -31.12 16.29
N LEU A 41 -5.54 -31.90 15.56
CA LEU A 41 -4.31 -31.39 14.93
C LEU A 41 -4.61 -30.26 13.94
N ILE A 42 -5.58 -30.45 13.04
CA ILE A 42 -6.00 -29.42 12.08
C ILE A 42 -6.55 -28.20 12.81
N GLY A 43 -7.38 -28.41 13.84
CA GLY A 43 -7.96 -27.34 14.66
C GLY A 43 -6.89 -26.46 15.32
N LEU A 44 -5.75 -27.03 15.72
CA LEU A 44 -4.63 -26.28 16.29
C LEU A 44 -3.70 -25.68 15.21
N LEU A 45 -3.58 -26.31 14.04
CA LEU A 45 -2.68 -25.87 12.97
C LEU A 45 -3.23 -24.70 12.16
N VAL A 46 -4.54 -24.64 11.88
CA VAL A 46 -5.12 -23.58 11.02
C VAL A 46 -4.89 -22.18 11.59
N PRO A 47 -5.15 -21.90 12.89
CA PRO A 47 -4.89 -20.58 13.46
C PRO A 47 -3.39 -20.23 13.46
N ALA A 48 -2.52 -21.22 13.64
CA ALA A 48 -1.07 -21.02 13.65
C ALA A 48 -0.55 -20.63 12.25
N VAL A 49 -0.97 -21.36 11.20
CA VAL A 49 -0.57 -21.08 9.81
C VAL A 49 -1.03 -19.69 9.38
N GLN A 50 -2.23 -19.27 9.77
CA GLN A 50 -2.74 -17.93 9.46
C GLN A 50 -1.91 -16.82 10.11
N LYS A 51 -1.56 -16.98 11.40
CA LYS A 51 -0.69 -16.02 12.11
C LYS A 51 0.68 -15.90 11.46
N VAL A 52 1.27 -17.04 11.04
CA VAL A 52 2.57 -17.07 10.36
C VAL A 52 2.48 -16.38 8.99
N ARG A 53 1.43 -16.66 8.20
CA ARG A 53 1.23 -16.03 6.89
C ARG A 53 1.13 -14.52 7.00
N GLU A 54 0.35 -14.03 7.95
CA GLU A 54 0.18 -12.60 8.16
C GLU A 54 1.45 -11.92 8.68
N ALA A 55 2.25 -12.60 9.52
CA ALA A 55 3.59 -12.12 9.88
C ALA A 55 4.54 -12.02 8.66
N ALA A 56 4.50 -13.00 7.75
CA ALA A 56 5.30 -12.98 6.52
C ALA A 56 4.84 -11.88 5.55
N ASN A 57 3.52 -11.66 5.44
CA ASN A 57 2.97 -10.56 4.64
C ASN A 57 3.42 -9.20 5.20
N ARG A 58 3.32 -8.98 6.52
CA ARG A 58 3.86 -7.78 7.17
C ARG A 58 5.33 -7.55 6.87
N LEU A 59 6.15 -8.60 6.97
CA LEU A 59 7.56 -8.50 6.66
C LEU A 59 7.79 -8.12 5.19
N THR A 60 6.94 -8.59 4.28
CA THR A 60 6.98 -8.17 2.88
C THR A 60 6.66 -6.69 2.73
N CYS A 61 5.60 -6.19 3.38
CA CYS A 61 5.24 -4.77 3.29
C CYS A 61 6.29 -3.87 3.97
N HIS A 62 6.95 -4.34 5.04
CA HIS A 62 8.12 -3.69 5.65
C HIS A 62 9.31 -3.61 4.68
N ASN A 63 9.63 -4.71 4.00
CA ASN A 63 10.69 -4.75 3.00
C ASN A 63 10.38 -3.85 1.79
N ASN A 64 9.14 -3.80 1.32
CA ASN A 64 8.70 -2.88 0.27
C ASN A 64 8.97 -1.41 0.66
N LEU A 65 8.56 -1.01 1.87
CA LEU A 65 8.84 0.33 2.40
C LEU A 65 10.35 0.59 2.53
N LYS A 66 11.15 -0.41 2.89
CA LYS A 66 12.62 -0.29 2.89
C LYS A 66 13.19 -0.04 1.50
N GLN A 67 12.70 -0.74 0.48
CA GLN A 67 13.11 -0.49 -0.92
C GLN A 67 12.69 0.90 -1.38
N ILE A 68 11.48 1.35 -1.04
CA ILE A 68 11.02 2.72 -1.31
C ILE A 68 11.90 3.75 -0.60
N GLY A 69 12.31 3.49 0.65
CA GLY A 69 13.23 4.34 1.40
C GLY A 69 14.59 4.46 0.73
N LEU A 70 15.20 3.33 0.37
CA LEU A 70 16.47 3.32 -0.37
C LEU A 70 16.37 4.07 -1.69
N ALA A 71 15.28 3.87 -2.44
CA ALA A 71 15.03 4.59 -3.69
C ALA A 71 14.88 6.10 -3.47
N THR A 72 14.19 6.50 -2.40
CA THR A 72 14.00 7.90 -2.02
C THR A 72 15.33 8.57 -1.66
N HIS A 73 16.20 7.89 -0.90
CA HIS A 73 17.55 8.39 -0.62
C HIS A 73 18.41 8.46 -1.89
N GLY A 74 18.34 7.45 -2.77
CA GLY A 74 19.04 7.47 -4.06
C GLY A 74 18.58 8.61 -4.97
N TYR A 75 17.29 8.97 -4.95
CA TYR A 75 16.77 10.14 -5.64
C TYR A 75 17.31 11.43 -5.01
N HIS A 76 17.29 11.51 -3.67
CA HIS A 76 17.84 12.66 -2.95
C HIS A 76 19.32 12.89 -3.27
N ASP A 77 20.13 11.84 -3.34
CA ASP A 77 21.57 11.96 -3.64
C ASP A 77 21.82 12.52 -5.05
N GLN A 78 20.94 12.22 -6.01
CA GLN A 78 21.05 12.71 -7.39
C GLN A 78 20.46 14.12 -7.58
N ASN A 79 19.40 14.45 -6.82
CA ASN A 79 18.61 15.67 -7.05
C ASN A 79 18.77 16.73 -5.93
N SER A 80 19.49 16.41 -4.85
CA SER A 80 19.64 17.24 -3.64
C SER A 80 18.32 17.65 -2.98
N ARG A 81 17.27 16.86 -3.19
CA ARG A 81 15.92 17.04 -2.64
C ARG A 81 15.15 15.72 -2.70
N LEU A 82 14.17 15.56 -1.84
CA LEU A 82 13.20 14.48 -1.88
C LEU A 82 12.28 14.63 -3.11
N PRO A 83 11.66 13.54 -3.60
CA PRO A 83 10.70 13.63 -4.69
C PRO A 83 9.56 14.58 -4.32
N SER A 84 8.98 15.24 -5.32
CA SER A 84 7.75 15.99 -5.11
C SER A 84 6.60 15.02 -4.89
N GLY A 85 5.63 15.36 -4.02
CA GLY A 85 4.40 14.58 -3.86
C GLY A 85 3.71 14.30 -5.20
N TYR A 86 3.62 15.34 -6.03
CA TYR A 86 3.33 15.24 -7.47
C TYR A 86 3.81 16.47 -8.22
N VAL A 87 3.90 16.38 -9.54
CA VAL A 87 4.27 17.48 -10.44
C VAL A 87 3.04 18.09 -11.07
N ASP A 88 2.91 19.41 -10.97
CA ASP A 88 1.81 20.18 -11.53
C ASP A 88 2.31 21.47 -12.20
N LEU A 89 1.63 21.92 -13.26
CA LEU A 89 1.93 23.16 -13.97
C LEU A 89 1.42 24.41 -13.23
N GLN A 90 0.62 24.23 -12.17
CA GLN A 90 0.17 25.31 -11.30
C GLN A 90 1.35 26.01 -10.63
N THR A 91 1.43 27.31 -10.83
CA THR A 91 2.50 28.17 -10.27
C THR A 91 2.04 28.90 -9.01
N GLN A 92 0.73 29.04 -8.80
CA GLN A 92 0.17 29.70 -7.63
C GLN A 92 0.01 28.71 -6.48
N ILE A 93 0.81 28.88 -5.41
CA ILE A 93 0.84 27.95 -4.27
C ILE A 93 -0.54 27.78 -3.62
N ALA A 94 -1.25 28.90 -3.37
CA ALA A 94 -2.55 28.93 -2.68
C ALA A 94 -3.75 28.64 -3.59
N ASN A 95 -3.52 28.30 -4.86
CA ASN A 95 -4.61 27.98 -5.78
C ASN A 95 -4.90 26.47 -5.70
N PRO A 96 -6.09 26.04 -5.27
CA PRO A 96 -6.39 24.62 -5.09
C PRO A 96 -6.50 23.86 -6.42
N THR A 97 -6.65 24.56 -7.55
CA THR A 97 -6.77 23.92 -8.87
C THR A 97 -5.43 23.37 -9.35
N ASP A 98 -5.45 22.10 -9.73
CA ASP A 98 -4.34 21.40 -10.40
C ASP A 98 -4.52 21.40 -11.92
N LEU A 99 -3.41 21.52 -12.65
CA LEU A 99 -3.37 21.66 -14.11
C LEU A 99 -2.72 20.45 -14.81
N GLY A 100 -2.25 19.46 -14.05
CA GLY A 100 -1.46 18.34 -14.56
C GLY A 100 0.00 18.73 -14.80
N PRO A 101 0.87 17.79 -15.20
CA PRO A 101 0.55 16.45 -15.71
C PRO A 101 0.23 15.41 -14.62
N GLY A 102 0.46 15.73 -13.34
CA GLY A 102 -0.03 14.95 -12.19
C GLY A 102 0.77 13.69 -11.86
N PHE A 103 2.00 13.56 -12.38
CA PHE A 103 2.88 12.42 -12.04
C PHE A 103 3.23 12.45 -10.55
N GLY A 104 2.98 11.32 -9.87
CA GLY A 104 3.19 11.18 -8.43
C GLY A 104 4.66 10.94 -8.05
N TRP A 105 4.95 11.09 -6.76
CA TRP A 105 6.28 10.87 -6.17
C TRP A 105 6.89 9.51 -6.56
N ALA A 106 6.09 8.45 -6.60
CA ALA A 106 6.58 7.10 -6.84
C ALA A 106 7.05 6.88 -8.28
N THR A 107 6.46 7.58 -9.26
CA THR A 107 6.94 7.59 -10.66
C THR A 107 8.36 8.17 -10.75
N ALA A 108 8.69 9.17 -9.94
CA ALA A 108 10.04 9.74 -9.89
C ALA A 108 11.09 8.77 -9.34
N LEU A 109 10.68 7.76 -8.56
CA LEU A 109 11.57 6.78 -7.95
C LEU A 109 11.84 5.55 -8.83
N LEU A 110 11.14 5.40 -9.97
CA LEU A 110 11.29 4.23 -10.83
C LEU A 110 12.76 3.93 -11.23
N PRO A 111 13.60 4.91 -11.59
CA PRO A 111 15.01 4.62 -11.91
C PRO A 111 15.77 4.00 -10.73
N GLN A 112 15.52 4.46 -9.50
CA GLN A 112 16.13 3.92 -8.29
C GLN A 112 15.50 2.60 -7.82
N LEU A 113 14.36 2.21 -8.38
CA LEU A 113 13.70 0.91 -8.17
C LEU A 113 14.02 -0.11 -9.29
N GLU A 114 15.09 0.12 -10.05
CA GLU A 114 15.48 -0.70 -11.20
C GLU A 114 14.41 -0.78 -12.30
N GLN A 115 13.54 0.23 -12.38
CA GLN A 115 12.47 0.37 -13.39
C GLN A 115 12.79 1.48 -14.42
N ASP A 116 14.07 1.71 -14.73
CA ASP A 116 14.50 2.68 -15.76
C ASP A 116 13.84 2.45 -17.15
N PRO A 117 13.70 1.20 -17.67
CA PRO A 117 12.98 0.96 -18.91
C PRO A 117 11.50 1.37 -18.88
N LEU A 118 10.85 1.28 -17.71
CA LEU A 118 9.48 1.72 -17.52
C LEU A 118 9.40 3.25 -17.42
N TYR A 119 10.33 3.87 -16.69
CA TYR A 119 10.42 5.32 -16.57
C TYR A 119 10.54 6.00 -17.94
N LYS A 120 11.40 5.46 -18.82
CA LYS A 120 11.63 5.98 -20.18
C LYS A 120 10.43 5.83 -21.13
N GLN A 121 9.43 5.00 -20.79
CA GLN A 121 8.20 4.87 -21.58
C GLN A 121 7.21 6.00 -21.32
N PHE A 122 7.34 6.73 -20.21
CA PHE A 122 6.44 7.85 -19.91
C PHE A 122 6.75 9.07 -20.79
N ASN A 123 5.69 9.63 -21.36
CA ASN A 123 5.72 10.97 -21.95
C ASN A 123 5.32 12.00 -20.90
N PHE A 124 6.32 12.60 -20.25
CA PHE A 124 6.12 13.61 -19.19
C PHE A 124 5.56 14.95 -19.69
N ALA A 125 5.52 15.19 -21.00
CA ALA A 125 4.90 16.37 -21.59
C ALA A 125 3.37 16.26 -21.71
N GLN A 126 2.80 15.10 -21.38
CA GLN A 126 1.37 14.83 -21.41
C GLN A 126 0.88 14.44 -20.00
N PRO A 127 -0.41 14.68 -19.68
CA PRO A 127 -1.01 14.18 -18.45
C PRO A 127 -0.82 12.68 -18.27
N VAL A 128 -0.74 12.22 -17.03
CA VAL A 128 -0.62 10.79 -16.71
C VAL A 128 -1.79 9.97 -17.29
N SER A 129 -2.97 10.57 -17.43
CA SER A 129 -4.19 9.98 -18.02
C SER A 129 -4.14 9.81 -19.54
N ASN A 130 -3.26 10.54 -20.23
CA ASN A 130 -3.19 10.56 -21.70
C ASN A 130 -2.94 9.15 -22.28
N ALA A 131 -3.53 8.83 -23.43
CA ALA A 131 -3.38 7.51 -24.06
C ALA A 131 -1.91 7.10 -24.30
N ALA A 132 -1.00 8.05 -24.54
CA ALA A 132 0.43 7.78 -24.68
C ALA A 132 1.07 7.16 -23.41
N ASN A 133 0.49 7.41 -22.24
CA ASN A 133 0.97 6.92 -20.94
C ASN A 133 0.17 5.69 -20.45
N ALA A 134 -0.71 5.10 -21.27
CA ALA A 134 -1.62 4.04 -20.85
C ALA A 134 -0.92 2.75 -20.43
N THR A 135 0.07 2.30 -21.21
CA THR A 135 0.86 1.11 -20.89
C THR A 135 1.72 1.29 -19.63
N PRO A 136 2.57 2.34 -19.53
CA PRO A 136 3.47 2.43 -18.39
C PRO A 136 2.73 2.64 -17.04
N ARG A 137 1.65 3.44 -16.99
CA ARG A 137 0.90 3.67 -15.74
C ARG A 137 0.10 2.44 -15.24
N ALA A 138 -0.19 1.50 -16.13
CA ALA A 138 -0.92 0.27 -15.80
C ALA A 138 0.01 -0.91 -15.46
N THR A 139 1.32 -0.68 -15.39
CA THR A 139 2.29 -1.73 -15.06
C THR A 139 2.25 -2.08 -13.57
N LEU A 140 2.00 -3.35 -13.25
CA LEU A 140 1.95 -3.85 -11.88
C LEU A 140 3.36 -4.00 -11.31
N LEU A 141 3.67 -3.24 -10.26
CA LEU A 141 4.94 -3.29 -9.55
C LEU A 141 4.74 -3.87 -8.16
N LYS A 142 5.37 -5.02 -7.90
CA LYS A 142 5.23 -5.73 -6.60
C LYS A 142 5.70 -4.89 -5.41
N VAL A 143 6.66 -3.99 -5.61
CA VAL A 143 7.16 -3.10 -4.55
C VAL A 143 6.07 -2.16 -4.02
N PHE A 144 5.04 -1.86 -4.83
CA PHE A 144 3.92 -1.04 -4.40
C PHE A 144 2.71 -1.84 -3.90
N GLN A 145 2.79 -3.17 -3.84
CA GLN A 145 1.67 -4.03 -3.47
C GLN A 145 1.92 -4.71 -2.12
N CYS A 146 0.94 -4.61 -1.22
CA CYS A 146 0.98 -5.31 0.06
C CYS A 146 0.24 -6.65 -0.05
N PRO A 147 0.88 -7.81 0.22
CA PRO A 147 0.25 -9.12 0.07
C PRO A 147 -0.97 -9.39 0.97
N SER A 148 -1.16 -8.57 2.01
CA SER A 148 -2.36 -8.64 2.87
C SER A 148 -3.55 -7.90 2.27
N ASP A 149 -3.36 -7.08 1.23
CA ASP A 149 -4.47 -6.42 0.55
C ASP A 149 -5.18 -7.33 -0.45
N THR A 150 -6.48 -7.10 -0.61
CA THR A 150 -7.41 -7.84 -1.46
C THR A 150 -7.40 -7.39 -2.92
N HIS A 151 -6.80 -6.23 -3.23
CA HIS A 151 -6.80 -5.67 -4.58
C HIS A 151 -5.39 -5.46 -5.13
N ASN A 152 -4.92 -6.41 -5.95
CA ASN A 152 -3.58 -6.39 -6.57
C ASN A 152 -3.64 -6.37 -8.10
N GLN A 153 -4.69 -5.78 -8.67
CA GLN A 153 -4.96 -5.73 -10.11
C GLN A 153 -5.14 -4.29 -10.58
N VAL A 154 -5.00 -4.07 -11.88
CA VAL A 154 -5.31 -2.78 -12.51
C VAL A 154 -6.78 -2.43 -12.28
N PHE A 155 -7.06 -1.17 -11.99
CA PHE A 155 -8.42 -0.65 -11.80
C PHE A 155 -8.67 0.57 -12.67
N ASN A 156 -9.94 0.87 -12.93
CA ASN A 156 -10.34 2.11 -13.59
C ASN A 156 -10.65 3.18 -12.55
N THR A 157 -10.08 4.36 -12.74
CA THR A 157 -10.31 5.51 -11.85
C THR A 157 -11.73 6.03 -11.97
N THR A 158 -12.27 6.60 -10.90
CA THR A 158 -13.54 7.34 -10.95
C THR A 158 -13.33 8.72 -11.59
N GLY A 159 -14.37 9.31 -12.16
CA GLY A 159 -14.31 10.60 -12.88
C GLY A 159 -13.87 10.47 -14.34
N LEU A 160 -12.61 10.06 -14.59
CA LEU A 160 -12.01 9.99 -15.93
C LEU A 160 -11.93 8.56 -16.54
N ALA A 161 -12.28 7.52 -15.78
CA ALA A 161 -12.34 6.12 -16.24
C ALA A 161 -11.08 5.60 -16.98
N VAL A 162 -9.90 5.91 -16.47
CA VAL A 162 -8.63 5.41 -17.03
C VAL A 162 -8.04 4.29 -16.18
N SER A 163 -7.40 3.32 -16.82
CA SER A 163 -6.76 2.20 -16.13
C SER A 163 -5.44 2.61 -15.47
N MET A 164 -5.28 2.23 -14.20
CA MET A 164 -4.12 2.52 -13.35
C MET A 164 -3.67 1.27 -12.59
N ALA A 165 -2.36 1.10 -12.41
CA ALA A 165 -1.83 0.08 -11.52
C ALA A 165 -2.04 0.49 -10.04
N PRO A 166 -2.35 -0.46 -9.15
CA PRO A 166 -2.61 -0.17 -7.75
C PRO A 166 -1.31 0.14 -6.98
N SER A 167 -1.47 0.89 -5.89
CA SER A 167 -0.46 1.07 -4.85
C SER A 167 -1.12 0.90 -3.48
N ASN A 168 -0.34 0.36 -2.54
CA ASN A 168 -0.68 0.31 -1.12
C ASN A 168 0.13 1.28 -0.28
N TYR A 169 0.87 2.18 -0.92
CA TYR A 169 1.72 3.14 -0.27
C TYR A 169 1.45 4.52 -0.84
N VAL A 170 1.24 5.49 0.05
CA VAL A 170 0.94 6.88 -0.29
C VAL A 170 1.89 7.81 0.46
N GLY A 171 2.19 8.95 -0.16
CA GLY A 171 3.10 9.93 0.40
C GLY A 171 2.48 10.76 1.51
N MET A 172 3.30 11.18 2.48
CA MET A 172 2.85 12.01 3.59
C MET A 172 2.76 13.49 3.19
N TRP A 173 1.53 13.98 2.98
CA TRP A 173 1.25 15.37 2.68
C TRP A 173 1.32 16.26 3.93
N GLY A 174 0.83 15.76 5.07
CA GLY A 174 0.74 16.56 6.29
C GLY A 174 -0.37 16.15 7.25
N SER A 175 -0.93 17.13 7.95
CA SER A 175 -2.01 16.97 8.94
C SER A 175 -3.26 17.79 8.63
N GLY A 176 -3.44 18.19 7.38
CA GLY A 176 -4.55 19.01 6.93
C GLY A 176 -5.14 18.52 5.64
N GLU A 177 -6.15 19.25 5.17
CA GLU A 177 -6.89 18.87 3.97
C GLU A 177 -6.05 19.01 2.70
N ILE A 178 -5.77 17.86 2.09
CA ILE A 178 -4.88 17.74 0.93
C ILE A 178 -5.44 18.54 -0.26
N ALA A 179 -6.77 18.58 -0.39
CA ALA A 179 -7.49 19.23 -1.48
C ALA A 179 -7.59 20.76 -1.32
N ASP A 180 -7.61 21.27 -0.09
CA ASP A 180 -7.85 22.70 0.19
C ASP A 180 -6.61 23.56 -0.05
N ASP A 181 -5.43 23.09 0.33
CA ASP A 181 -4.16 23.83 0.11
C ASP A 181 -3.04 22.93 -0.41
N PRO A 182 -3.20 22.26 -1.57
CA PRO A 182 -2.30 21.21 -2.06
C PRO A 182 -0.83 21.62 -2.14
N GLY A 183 -0.54 22.92 -2.28
CA GLY A 183 0.80 23.51 -2.33
C GLY A 183 1.45 23.83 -0.98
N ARG A 184 0.71 23.76 0.15
CA ARG A 184 1.19 24.13 1.49
C ARG A 184 1.13 22.99 2.52
N GLY A 185 1.27 21.74 2.07
CA GLY A 185 1.39 20.61 2.99
C GLY A 185 2.53 20.80 4.00
N ASN A 186 2.26 20.48 5.27
CA ASN A 186 3.22 20.54 6.37
C ASN A 186 3.97 19.19 6.58
N GLY A 187 3.75 18.23 5.71
CA GLY A 187 4.53 17.01 5.55
C GLY A 187 5.68 17.19 4.57
N VAL A 188 6.15 16.06 4.03
CA VAL A 188 7.34 16.02 3.18
C VAL A 188 6.99 16.07 1.69
N LEU A 189 5.84 15.51 1.34
CA LEU A 189 5.38 15.26 -0.03
C LEU A 189 4.08 16.02 -0.32
N TYR A 190 4.19 17.20 -0.89
CA TYR A 190 3.05 18.02 -1.34
C TYR A 190 3.24 18.47 -2.80
N ARG A 191 2.27 19.18 -3.37
CA ARG A 191 2.34 19.65 -4.78
C ARG A 191 3.61 20.45 -5.03
N ASN A 192 4.35 20.07 -6.08
CA ASN A 192 5.58 20.74 -6.49
C ASN A 192 6.61 20.94 -5.36
N SER A 193 6.57 20.07 -4.34
CA SER A 193 7.48 20.13 -3.20
C SER A 193 8.94 19.99 -3.61
N ARG A 194 9.81 20.67 -2.87
CA ARG A 194 11.27 20.67 -3.06
C ARG A 194 11.98 20.44 -1.73
N THR A 195 11.38 19.62 -0.88
CA THR A 195 11.85 19.36 0.49
C THR A 195 13.23 18.70 0.45
N ARG A 196 14.20 19.24 1.17
CA ARG A 196 15.51 18.61 1.34
C ARG A 196 15.56 17.92 2.69
N MET A 197 16.44 16.93 2.85
CA MET A 197 16.62 16.26 4.14
C MET A 197 16.99 17.24 5.27
N ALA A 198 17.77 18.28 4.93
CA ALA A 198 18.15 19.34 5.87
C ALA A 198 16.98 20.25 6.31
N ASP A 199 15.85 20.23 5.60
CA ASP A 199 14.67 21.03 5.95
C ASP A 199 13.75 20.30 6.94
N ILE A 200 14.12 19.10 7.39
CA ILE A 200 13.42 18.27 8.37
C ILE A 200 14.03 18.53 9.77
N LEU A 201 13.51 19.54 10.48
CA LEU A 201 14.09 20.00 11.76
C LEU A 201 13.64 19.20 12.98
N ASP A 202 12.51 18.51 12.88
CA ASP A 202 11.96 17.56 13.86
C ASP A 202 12.74 16.23 13.94
N GLY A 203 13.69 16.05 13.01
CA GLY A 203 14.56 14.90 12.92
C GLY A 203 14.01 13.84 11.97
N THR A 204 14.87 13.33 11.09
CA THR A 204 14.50 12.35 10.06
C THR A 204 13.94 11.03 10.64
N THR A 205 14.31 10.69 11.87
CA THR A 205 13.80 9.53 12.63
C THR A 205 12.37 9.70 13.15
N ASN A 206 11.79 10.90 13.01
CA ASN A 206 10.48 11.31 13.52
C ASN A 206 9.58 11.84 12.39
N THR A 207 10.02 11.81 11.14
CA THR A 207 9.23 12.37 10.04
C THR A 207 8.80 11.25 9.12
N ILE A 208 7.49 11.08 8.93
CA ILE A 208 6.95 10.09 8.01
C ILE A 208 7.12 10.59 6.57
N LEU A 209 7.63 9.72 5.71
CA LEU A 209 7.71 9.94 4.26
C LEU A 209 6.53 9.29 3.54
N VAL A 210 6.29 8.01 3.82
CA VAL A 210 5.33 7.16 3.12
C VAL A 210 4.65 6.26 4.13
N GLY A 211 3.35 6.03 3.96
CA GLY A 211 2.58 5.13 4.80
C GLY A 211 1.69 4.20 4.00
N GLU A 212 1.20 3.16 4.67
CA GLU A 212 0.29 2.18 4.06
C GLU A 212 -1.14 2.71 3.90
N ARG A 213 -1.73 2.44 2.74
CA ARG A 213 -3.17 2.58 2.49
C ARG A 213 -3.73 1.32 1.80
N SER A 214 -4.75 0.75 2.43
CA SER A 214 -5.48 -0.42 1.96
C SER A 214 -6.53 -0.04 0.92
N SER A 215 -6.69 -0.88 -0.09
CA SER A 215 -7.76 -0.80 -1.08
C SER A 215 -9.15 -0.91 -0.49
N ASN A 216 -9.30 -1.31 0.78
CA ASN A 216 -10.57 -1.29 1.48
C ASN A 216 -11.04 0.13 1.81
N LEU A 217 -10.09 1.06 2.02
CA LEU A 217 -10.36 2.46 2.26
C LEU A 217 -10.36 3.24 0.93
N LEU A 218 -9.29 3.13 0.15
CA LEU A 218 -9.20 3.75 -1.17
C LEU A 218 -8.27 2.97 -2.09
N LYS A 219 -8.70 2.74 -3.34
CA LYS A 219 -7.83 2.20 -4.39
C LYS A 219 -6.86 3.28 -4.87
N CYS A 220 -5.63 3.21 -4.39
CA CYS A 220 -4.56 4.15 -4.73
C CYS A 220 -3.75 3.67 -5.93
N THR A 221 -2.95 4.56 -6.50
CA THR A 221 -2.01 4.24 -7.58
C THR A 221 -0.62 4.79 -7.25
N TRP A 222 0.41 4.26 -7.89
CA TRP A 222 1.77 4.80 -7.77
C TRP A 222 2.08 5.84 -8.87
N ALA A 223 1.35 5.81 -9.99
CA ALA A 223 1.76 6.54 -11.19
C ALA A 223 1.53 8.06 -11.08
N GLY A 224 0.41 8.47 -10.50
CA GLY A 224 -0.05 9.85 -10.51
C GLY A 224 -1.57 9.93 -10.64
N PHE A 225 -2.08 11.13 -10.83
CA PHE A 225 -3.51 11.37 -11.04
C PHE A 225 -3.75 12.44 -12.11
N ASP A 226 -4.99 12.54 -12.58
CA ASP A 226 -5.49 13.64 -13.40
C ASP A 226 -6.55 14.41 -12.61
N PRO A 227 -6.60 15.75 -12.66
CA PRO A 227 -7.59 16.53 -11.92
C PRO A 227 -9.05 16.17 -12.21
N ALA A 228 -9.34 15.54 -13.35
CA ALA A 228 -10.69 15.03 -13.67
C ALA A 228 -11.01 13.67 -13.02
N MET A 229 -10.09 13.07 -12.28
CA MET A 229 -10.34 11.88 -11.45
C MET A 229 -10.92 12.27 -10.10
N THR A 230 -11.45 11.28 -9.38
CA THR A 230 -11.84 11.42 -7.98
C THR A 230 -11.42 10.21 -7.17
N ALA A 231 -11.07 10.44 -5.90
CA ALA A 231 -10.90 9.40 -4.92
C ALA A 231 -12.28 9.07 -4.32
N VAL A 232 -12.69 7.80 -4.33
CA VAL A 232 -14.03 7.40 -3.88
C VAL A 232 -13.90 6.13 -3.05
N HIS A 233 -14.55 6.11 -1.89
CA HIS A 233 -14.52 4.96 -1.01
C HIS A 233 -15.19 3.75 -1.70
N PRO A 234 -14.54 2.57 -1.77
CA PRO A 234 -15.07 1.44 -2.53
C PRO A 234 -16.40 0.85 -2.00
N ALA A 235 -16.68 1.04 -0.71
CA ALA A 235 -17.91 0.57 -0.08
C ALA A 235 -18.93 1.69 0.24
N ASP A 236 -18.54 2.96 0.07
CA ASP A 236 -19.40 4.12 0.30
C ASP A 236 -19.18 5.19 -0.80
N PRO A 237 -19.96 5.18 -1.88
CA PRO A 237 -19.79 6.14 -2.97
C PRO A 237 -20.06 7.60 -2.59
N THR A 238 -20.57 7.88 -1.37
CA THR A 238 -20.79 9.24 -0.90
C THR A 238 -19.54 9.86 -0.27
N GLU A 239 -18.60 9.03 0.15
CA GLU A 239 -17.30 9.44 0.68
C GLU A 239 -16.33 9.63 -0.49
N VAL A 240 -16.05 10.89 -0.79
CA VAL A 240 -15.31 11.32 -1.98
C VAL A 240 -14.26 12.34 -1.61
N GLU A 241 -13.11 12.25 -2.28
CA GLU A 241 -12.03 13.22 -2.19
C GLU A 241 -11.50 13.62 -3.55
N ALA A 242 -10.73 14.69 -3.54
CA ALA A 242 -9.98 15.12 -4.71
C ALA A 242 -8.89 14.08 -5.09
N ALA A 243 -8.49 14.10 -6.36
CA ALA A 243 -7.66 13.06 -6.97
C ALA A 243 -6.26 12.89 -6.34
N GLN A 244 -5.77 13.90 -5.61
CA GLN A 244 -4.50 13.87 -4.88
C GLN A 244 -4.47 12.74 -3.84
N ALA A 245 -5.63 12.39 -3.25
CA ALA A 245 -5.76 11.30 -2.30
C ALA A 245 -5.41 9.93 -2.90
N LEU A 246 -5.37 9.78 -4.24
CA LEU A 246 -4.94 8.54 -4.89
C LEU A 246 -3.44 8.22 -4.69
N ILE A 247 -2.63 9.22 -4.32
CA ILE A 247 -1.17 9.10 -4.21
C ILE A 247 -0.60 9.67 -2.91
N LEU A 248 -1.38 10.50 -2.20
CA LEU A 248 -1.00 11.18 -0.96
C LEU A 248 -2.01 10.90 0.16
N GLY A 249 -1.54 11.07 1.39
CA GLY A 249 -2.35 10.96 2.59
C GLY A 249 -1.95 11.95 3.66
N HIS A 250 -2.85 12.14 4.62
CA HIS A 250 -2.60 12.94 5.81
C HIS A 250 -2.92 12.14 7.08
N THR A 251 -2.45 12.67 8.20
CA THR A 251 -2.74 12.13 9.54
C THR A 251 -2.58 13.23 10.57
N GLY A 252 -3.33 13.15 11.66
CA GLY A 252 -3.26 14.11 12.76
C GLY A 252 -4.59 14.86 12.94
N ILE A 253 -4.49 16.09 13.43
CA ILE A 253 -5.65 16.96 13.66
C ILE A 253 -5.49 18.19 12.77
N PHE A 254 -6.44 18.38 11.86
CA PHE A 254 -6.52 19.57 11.03
C PHE A 254 -7.31 20.68 11.72
N ASP A 255 -8.53 20.35 12.13
CA ASP A 255 -9.48 21.22 12.80
C ASP A 255 -9.75 20.68 14.22
N PRO A 256 -9.73 21.52 15.28
CA PRO A 256 -10.19 21.14 16.63
C PRO A 256 -11.58 20.48 16.69
N PHE A 257 -12.44 20.70 15.70
CA PHE A 257 -13.78 20.14 15.61
C PHE A 257 -13.85 18.80 14.86
N ASP A 258 -12.75 18.40 14.19
CA ASP A 258 -12.68 17.16 13.42
C ASP A 258 -12.05 16.04 14.27
N PRO A 259 -12.60 14.81 14.29
CA PRO A 259 -11.91 13.65 14.82
C PRO A 259 -10.47 13.53 14.31
N PRO A 260 -9.52 13.11 15.18
CA PRO A 260 -8.15 12.85 14.73
C PRO A 260 -8.07 11.77 13.65
N HIS A 261 -7.42 12.09 12.54
CA HIS A 261 -7.12 11.20 11.42
C HIS A 261 -5.99 10.24 11.78
N THR A 262 -6.29 9.32 12.69
CA THR A 262 -5.33 8.33 13.17
C THR A 262 -5.28 7.12 12.24
N PRO A 263 -4.11 6.49 12.04
CA PRO A 263 -4.01 5.32 11.17
C PRO A 263 -4.93 4.19 11.63
N ASN A 264 -5.67 3.59 10.69
CA ASN A 264 -6.69 2.57 10.93
C ASN A 264 -7.86 3.03 11.83
N SER A 265 -8.19 4.33 11.85
CA SER A 265 -9.38 4.82 12.54
C SER A 265 -10.66 4.14 11.99
N PRO A 266 -11.64 3.77 12.84
CA PRO A 266 -12.95 3.27 12.38
C PRO A 266 -13.76 4.29 11.59
N ILE A 267 -13.43 5.57 11.72
CA ILE A 267 -14.03 6.72 11.04
C ILE A 267 -13.03 7.36 10.08
N ALA A 268 -12.05 6.59 9.61
CA ALA A 268 -11.04 7.06 8.66
C ALA A 268 -11.70 7.52 7.37
N HIS A 269 -11.22 8.64 6.83
CA HIS A 269 -11.60 9.16 5.53
C HIS A 269 -10.70 8.58 4.42
N VAL A 270 -11.13 8.62 3.15
CA VAL A 270 -10.41 8.03 2.00
C VAL A 270 -8.95 8.48 1.83
N ASP A 271 -8.59 9.64 2.38
CA ASP A 271 -7.26 10.25 2.35
C ASP A 271 -6.44 10.03 3.64
N ASP A 272 -6.88 9.12 4.51
CA ASP A 272 -6.18 8.68 5.73
C ASP A 272 -5.32 7.44 5.52
N PHE A 273 -4.42 7.14 6.45
CA PHE A 273 -3.64 5.90 6.40
C PHE A 273 -4.42 4.69 6.97
N TRP A 274 -4.32 3.55 6.29
CA TRP A 274 -5.01 2.31 6.69
C TRP A 274 -4.24 1.08 6.23
N SER A 275 -3.91 0.15 7.14
CA SER A 275 -3.27 -1.13 6.79
C SER A 275 -3.95 -2.37 7.37
N ARG A 276 -4.24 -3.38 6.54
CA ARG A 276 -4.90 -4.68 6.89
C ARG A 276 -4.13 -5.51 7.92
N HIS A 277 -2.94 -5.07 8.27
CA HIS A 277 -2.12 -5.69 9.29
C HIS A 277 -2.72 -5.54 10.69
N THR A 278 -2.58 -6.60 11.49
CA THR A 278 -2.93 -6.55 12.90
C THR A 278 -1.99 -5.60 13.63
N GLY A 279 -2.52 -4.61 14.35
CA GLY A 279 -1.71 -3.70 15.17
C GLY A 279 -1.31 -2.38 14.50
N GLY A 280 -1.98 -1.96 13.43
CA GLY A 280 -1.80 -0.62 12.85
C GLY A 280 -1.20 -0.65 11.45
N ALA A 281 -0.60 0.47 11.05
CA ALA A 281 -0.04 0.67 9.71
C ALA A 281 1.48 0.86 9.75
N ASN A 282 2.17 0.33 8.73
CA ASN A 282 3.60 0.57 8.59
C ASN A 282 3.87 1.92 7.94
N PHE A 283 4.88 2.61 8.47
CA PHE A 283 5.34 3.89 7.98
C PHE A 283 6.85 3.87 7.75
N LEU A 284 7.26 4.41 6.61
CA LEU A 284 8.64 4.75 6.29
C LEU A 284 8.96 6.14 6.83
N LEU A 285 10.07 6.26 7.54
CA LEU A 285 10.56 7.52 8.10
C LEU A 285 11.70 8.11 7.26
N GLY A 286 12.00 9.38 7.51
CA GLY A 286 13.02 10.17 6.82
C GLY A 286 14.44 9.58 6.88
N ASP A 287 14.73 8.78 7.89
CA ASP A 287 16.01 8.06 8.06
C ASP A 287 16.05 6.69 7.36
N GLY A 288 14.97 6.32 6.65
CA GLY A 288 14.81 5.01 6.03
C GLY A 288 14.39 3.91 7.00
N SER A 289 14.18 4.21 8.29
CA SER A 289 13.59 3.26 9.24
C SER A 289 12.11 3.03 8.92
N VAL A 290 11.61 1.82 9.20
CA VAL A 290 10.19 1.48 8.99
C VAL A 290 9.63 1.01 10.32
N ARG A 291 8.52 1.62 10.74
CA ARG A 291 7.87 1.37 12.02
C ARG A 291 6.40 1.06 11.82
N LEU A 292 5.90 0.11 12.60
CA LEU A 292 4.46 -0.10 12.76
C LEU A 292 3.94 0.91 13.78
N THR A 293 3.01 1.76 13.37
CA THR A 293 2.35 2.73 14.25
C THR A 293 0.93 2.27 14.51
N THR A 294 0.63 2.02 15.78
CA THR A 294 -0.72 1.73 16.28
C THR A 294 -1.51 3.03 16.48
N LEU A 295 -2.82 2.92 16.69
CA LEU A 295 -3.65 3.91 17.38
C LEU A 295 -2.99 4.28 18.73
N SER A 296 -2.09 5.26 18.77
CA SER A 296 -1.60 5.77 20.04
C SER A 296 -2.63 6.75 20.57
N THR A 297 -3.34 6.31 21.60
CA THR A 297 -4.03 7.16 22.57
C THR A 297 -3.20 8.39 22.95
N PRO A 298 -3.84 9.53 23.24
CA PRO A 298 -3.13 10.75 23.57
C PRO A 298 -2.41 10.60 24.90
N ARG A 299 -1.18 11.10 24.99
CA ARG A 299 -0.58 11.37 26.30
C ARG A 299 -1.26 12.63 26.88
N PRO A 300 -1.76 12.60 28.13
CA PRO A 300 -2.29 13.80 28.76
C PRO A 300 -1.23 14.90 28.79
N GLY A 301 -1.54 16.07 28.19
CA GLY A 301 -0.67 17.25 28.21
C GLY A 301 0.28 17.42 27.01
N LEU A 302 0.23 16.54 26.01
CA LEU A 302 0.87 16.76 24.71
C LEU A 302 -0.22 16.81 23.62
N PRO A 303 -0.23 17.79 22.71
CA PRO A 303 -1.09 17.71 21.53
C PRO A 303 -0.81 16.37 20.83
N TRP A 304 -1.86 15.75 20.31
CA TRP A 304 -1.94 14.40 19.71
C TRP A 304 -0.95 14.08 18.59
N VAL A 305 0.00 14.97 18.30
CA VAL A 305 1.15 14.66 17.45
C VAL A 305 1.75 13.39 18.03
N PRO A 306 1.73 12.25 17.31
CA PRO A 306 2.70 11.23 17.61
C PRO A 306 4.04 11.98 17.64
N ALA A 307 5.01 11.55 18.41
CA ALA A 307 6.39 12.02 18.21
C ALA A 307 6.91 11.72 16.77
N LEU A 308 6.04 11.26 15.86
CA LEU A 308 6.15 11.24 14.43
C LEU A 308 5.13 12.20 13.78
N VAL A 309 5.60 13.12 12.93
CA VAL A 309 4.85 13.99 12.00
C VAL A 309 4.34 15.34 12.52
N VAL A 310 5.08 16.39 12.18
CA VAL A 310 4.70 17.53 11.31
C VAL A 310 5.93 18.45 11.30
N ARG A 311 6.38 18.84 10.11
CA ARG A 311 7.60 19.62 9.90
C ARG A 311 7.56 20.93 10.70
N SER A 312 8.52 21.15 11.58
CA SER A 312 8.87 22.52 12.03
C SER A 312 9.88 23.10 11.04
N PHE A 313 9.58 24.24 10.42
CA PHE A 313 10.49 24.94 9.52
C PHE A 313 11.28 26.04 10.24
N ARG A 314 12.45 26.41 9.71
CA ARG A 314 12.89 27.81 9.72
C ARG A 314 12.00 28.54 8.72
N LEU A 315 10.89 29.07 9.21
CA LEU A 315 10.13 30.04 8.44
C LEU A 315 11.04 31.27 8.32
N SER A 316 11.40 31.68 7.11
CA SER A 316 11.83 33.06 6.94
C SER A 316 10.65 33.94 7.36
N ASP A 317 10.90 34.93 8.21
CA ASP A 317 9.95 35.80 8.94
C ASP A 317 8.81 36.48 8.14
N ARG A 318 8.62 36.18 6.85
CA ARG A 318 7.59 36.78 5.99
C ARG A 318 6.32 35.95 5.81
N ASP A 319 6.38 34.62 5.94
CA ASP A 319 5.23 33.78 5.58
C ASP A 319 4.31 33.43 6.78
N PHE A 320 4.80 33.52 8.02
CA PHE A 320 4.01 33.19 9.20
C PHE A 320 3.04 34.31 9.62
N ALA A 321 3.40 35.57 9.37
CA ALA A 321 2.58 36.71 9.75
C ALA A 321 1.25 36.78 8.97
N ILE A 322 1.18 36.19 7.76
CA ILE A 322 -0.03 36.21 6.94
C ILE A 322 -0.99 35.08 7.36
N ALA A 323 -0.48 33.92 7.77
CA ALA A 323 -1.32 32.76 8.09
C ALA A 323 -2.11 32.92 9.41
N ILE A 324 -1.57 33.64 10.40
CA ILE A 324 -2.29 33.90 11.67
C ILE A 324 -3.20 35.13 11.57
N LEU A 325 -2.82 36.16 10.80
CA LEU A 325 -3.62 37.39 10.69
C LEU A 325 -4.83 37.28 9.75
N GLN A 326 -4.85 36.32 8.81
CA GLN A 326 -5.98 36.15 7.88
C GLN A 326 -7.14 35.30 8.43
N ARG A 327 -7.03 34.71 9.63
CA ARG A 327 -8.13 33.97 10.28
C ARG A 327 -8.70 34.68 11.52
N CYS A 328 -8.28 35.91 11.80
CA CYS A 328 -8.84 36.76 12.87
C CYS A 328 -9.55 38.02 12.36
N CYS A 329 -9.96 38.07 11.08
CA CYS A 329 -10.85 39.11 10.54
C CYS A 329 -11.97 38.49 9.73
#